data_AF-A0A6J6AWN4-F1
#
_entry.id   AF-A0A6J6AWN4-F1
#
_cell.length_a   1.000
_cell.length_b   1.000
_cell.length_c   1.000
_cell.angle_alpha   90.00
_cell.angle_beta   90.00
_cell.angle_gamma   90.00
#
_symmetry.space_group_name_H-M   'P 1'
#
loop_
_entity.id
_entity.type
_entity.pdbx_description
1 polymer ?
#
loop_
_entity_poly.entity_id
_entity_poly.type
_entity_poly.pdbx_seq_one_letter_code
_entity_poly.pdbx_strand_id
1 'polypeptide(L)'
;MDASPRWHSWVASHPVGGLAVTGLVATQIVTYLGYCFKAIGLPTLPWPAYNGALIGGADTWASPLAQYWAGQSMHYVNGIVFTILFGMVARAKLPGSHVIKGILYGVVLAIVSIGFLVPYAYVPKMGYGLFLMDGPDGWKLPAGVMLWHVIWGFLIGTLYQPKENN
;
A
#
# COMPACT_ATOMS: atom_id res chain seq x y z
N MET A 1 -14.51 -11.71 -7.68
CA MET A 1 -15.37 -10.51 -7.73
C MET A 1 -14.91 -9.72 -8.92
N ASP A 2 -15.82 -9.43 -9.84
CA ASP A 2 -15.49 -8.79 -11.10
C ASP A 2 -16.10 -7.39 -11.11
N ALA A 3 -15.31 -6.43 -11.58
CA ALA A 3 -15.79 -5.07 -11.74
C ALA A 3 -16.83 -4.99 -12.87
N SER A 4 -17.60 -3.90 -12.91
CA SER A 4 -18.64 -3.75 -13.92
C SER A 4 -18.07 -3.75 -15.35
N PRO A 5 -18.83 -4.21 -16.37
CA PRO A 5 -18.37 -4.18 -17.76
C PRO A 5 -17.96 -2.78 -18.25
N ARG A 6 -18.61 -1.74 -17.74
CA ARG A 6 -18.27 -0.34 -18.02
C ARG A 6 -16.87 -0.01 -17.49
N TRP A 7 -16.55 -0.44 -16.28
CA TRP A 7 -15.25 -0.20 -15.68
C TRP A 7 -14.13 -0.95 -16.42
N HIS A 8 -14.35 -2.23 -16.76
CA HIS A 8 -13.40 -3.01 -17.56
C HIS A 8 -13.05 -2.32 -18.88
N SER A 9 -14.07 -1.81 -19.58
CA SER A 9 -13.90 -1.10 -20.85
C SER A 9 -13.14 0.21 -20.67
N TRP A 10 -13.39 0.92 -19.57
CA TRP A 10 -12.70 2.18 -19.27
C TRP A 10 -11.21 1.98 -18.94
N VAL A 11 -10.86 1.02 -18.07
CA VAL A 11 -9.45 0.77 -17.72
C VAL A 11 -8.66 0.18 -18.88
N ALA A 12 -9.32 -0.54 -19.80
CA ALA A 12 -8.70 -1.02 -21.04
C ALA A 12 -8.38 0.13 -22.01
N SER A 13 -9.28 1.11 -22.13
CA SER A 13 -9.06 2.29 -22.99
C SER A 13 -8.11 3.34 -22.38
N HIS A 14 -7.96 3.33 -21.05
CA HIS A 14 -7.13 4.28 -20.32
C HIS A 14 -6.19 3.53 -19.37
N PRO A 15 -5.21 2.76 -19.86
CA PRO A 15 -4.45 1.84 -19.02
C PRO A 15 -3.73 2.54 -17.86
N VAL A 16 -3.03 3.65 -18.12
CA VAL A 16 -2.33 4.41 -17.08
C VAL A 16 -3.30 5.15 -16.15
N GLY A 17 -4.34 5.78 -16.71
CA GLY A 17 -5.38 6.46 -15.91
C GLY A 17 -6.15 5.50 -15.01
N GLY A 18 -6.45 4.31 -15.52
CA GLY A 18 -7.09 3.21 -14.79
C GLY A 18 -6.26 2.72 -13.62
N LEU A 19 -4.95 2.56 -13.83
CA LEU A 19 -4.02 2.21 -12.76
C LEU A 19 -3.91 3.33 -11.71
N ALA A 20 -3.86 4.59 -12.14
CA ALA A 20 -3.78 5.72 -11.21
C ALA A 20 -5.02 5.83 -10.31
N VAL A 21 -6.23 5.75 -10.89
CA VAL A 21 -7.48 5.75 -10.12
C VAL A 21 -7.57 4.52 -9.22
N THR A 22 -7.17 3.34 -9.72
CA THR A 22 -7.13 2.11 -8.91
C THR A 22 -6.22 2.28 -7.70
N GLY A 23 -5.01 2.82 -7.90
CA GLY A 23 -4.04 3.05 -6.83
C GLY A 23 -4.53 4.06 -5.81
N LEU A 24 -5.14 5.16 -6.26
CA LEU A 24 -5.75 6.15 -5.38
C LEU A 24 -6.85 5.52 -4.49
N VAL A 25 -7.80 4.82 -5.10
CA VAL A 25 -8.93 4.19 -4.39
C VAL A 25 -8.46 3.11 -3.43
N ALA A 26 -7.61 2.19 -3.89
CA ALA A 26 -7.09 1.11 -3.07
C ALA A 26 -6.33 1.67 -1.85
N THR A 27 -5.49 2.68 -2.08
CA THR A 27 -4.70 3.34 -1.01
C THR A 27 -5.60 4.05 -0.02
N GLN A 28 -6.63 4.79 -0.47
CA GLN A 28 -7.56 5.45 0.44
C GLN A 28 -8.28 4.46 1.36
N ILE A 29 -8.83 3.38 0.78
CA ILE A 29 -9.58 2.37 1.53
C ILE A 29 -8.67 1.73 2.57
N VAL A 30 -7.49 1.25 2.18
CA VAL A 30 -6.62 0.53 3.09
C VAL A 30 -5.98 1.45 4.13
N THR A 31 -5.74 2.73 3.82
CA THR A 31 -5.27 3.72 4.80
C THR A 31 -6.28 3.89 5.91
N TYR A 32 -7.56 4.04 5.55
CA TYR A 32 -8.64 4.11 6.54
C TYR A 32 -8.70 2.83 7.39
N LEU A 33 -8.64 1.65 6.76
CA LEU A 33 -8.60 0.38 7.50
C LEU A 33 -7.40 0.28 8.44
N GLY A 34 -6.23 0.75 8.01
CA GLY A 34 -5.02 0.81 8.83
C GLY A 34 -5.17 1.70 10.07
N TYR A 35 -5.98 2.75 10.00
CA TYR A 35 -6.38 3.51 11.20
C TYR A 35 -7.27 2.70 12.13
N CYS A 36 -8.17 1.90 11.57
CA CYS A 36 -9.11 1.06 12.31
C CYS A 36 -8.52 -0.24 12.89
N PHE A 37 -7.28 -0.62 12.56
CA PHE A 37 -6.65 -1.87 13.01
C PHE A 37 -6.61 -2.06 14.53
N LYS A 38 -6.60 -0.97 15.29
CA LYS A 38 -6.72 -1.00 16.75
C LYS A 38 -8.00 -1.70 17.23
N ALA A 39 -9.09 -1.61 16.47
CA ALA A 39 -10.36 -2.27 16.79
C ALA A 39 -10.28 -3.80 16.76
N ILE A 40 -9.29 -4.37 16.08
CA ILE A 40 -9.05 -5.82 15.98
C ILE A 40 -7.75 -6.25 16.69
N GLY A 41 -7.19 -5.39 17.55
CA GLY A 41 -6.02 -5.70 18.38
C GLY A 41 -4.66 -5.58 17.69
N LEU A 42 -4.62 -5.02 16.46
CA LEU A 42 -3.41 -4.69 15.71
C LEU A 42 -3.02 -3.20 15.93
N PRO A 43 -1.75 -2.81 15.73
CA PRO A 43 -1.36 -1.41 15.84
C PRO A 43 -2.00 -0.56 14.74
N THR A 44 -2.24 0.71 15.05
CA THR A 44 -2.61 1.71 14.05
C THR A 44 -1.44 1.90 13.09
N LEU A 45 -1.75 2.00 11.79
CA LEU A 45 -0.76 2.20 10.74
C LEU A 45 -0.88 3.59 10.11
N PRO A 46 -0.38 4.66 10.77
CA PRO A 46 -0.52 6.03 10.28
C PRO A 46 0.55 6.37 9.22
N TRP A 47 0.53 5.67 8.08
CA TRP A 47 1.50 5.87 7.00
C TRP A 47 1.69 7.32 6.55
N PRO A 48 0.62 8.15 6.47
CA PRO A 48 0.78 9.57 6.19
C PRO A 48 1.68 10.29 7.19
N ALA A 49 1.54 10.02 8.49
CA ALA A 49 2.39 10.62 9.52
C ALA A 49 3.85 10.16 9.37
N TYR A 50 4.08 8.86 9.14
CA TYR A 50 5.42 8.33 8.91
C TYR A 50 6.10 8.93 7.66
N ASN A 51 5.36 9.08 6.55
CA ASN A 51 5.87 9.76 5.36
C ASN A 51 6.17 11.23 5.61
N GLY A 52 5.29 11.93 6.34
CA GLY A 52 5.48 13.34 6.69
C GLY A 52 6.76 13.55 7.52
N ALA A 53 6.97 12.70 8.52
CA ALA A 53 8.19 12.71 9.33
C ALA A 53 9.44 12.38 8.50
N LEU A 54 9.35 11.46 7.54
CA LEU A 54 10.48 11.10 6.67
C LEU A 54 10.85 12.24 5.70
N ILE A 55 9.87 12.95 5.15
CA ILE A 55 10.09 14.06 4.20
C ILE A 55 10.57 15.32 4.93
N GLY A 56 9.93 15.63 6.05
CA GLY A 56 10.22 16.83 6.81
C GLY A 56 11.42 16.71 7.73
N GLY A 57 11.76 15.50 8.17
CA GLY A 57 12.56 15.34 9.38
C GLY A 57 11.68 15.58 10.61
N ALA A 58 11.74 14.64 11.55
CA ALA A 58 10.82 14.55 12.69
C ALA A 58 10.79 15.81 13.58
N ASP A 59 11.84 16.64 13.56
CA ASP A 59 12.07 17.63 14.62
C ASP A 59 12.13 19.10 14.15
N THR A 60 12.05 19.40 12.85
CA THR A 60 12.38 20.77 12.37
C THR A 60 11.57 21.33 11.19
N TRP A 61 10.71 20.56 10.53
CA TRP A 61 10.08 21.02 9.29
C TRP A 61 8.58 21.25 9.38
N ALA A 62 8.19 22.51 9.20
CA ALA A 62 6.82 22.98 9.04
C ALA A 62 5.86 22.65 10.21
N SER A 63 4.63 23.17 10.15
CA SER A 63 3.62 22.88 11.15
C SER A 63 3.18 21.41 11.10
N PRO A 64 2.64 20.83 12.20
CA PRO A 64 2.12 19.46 12.18
C PRO A 64 1.09 19.21 11.07
N LEU A 65 0.29 20.23 10.75
CA LEU A 65 -0.68 20.17 9.65
C LEU A 65 0.00 20.05 8.28
N ALA A 66 1.08 20.81 8.05
CA ALA A 66 1.85 20.73 6.81
C ALA A 66 2.54 19.36 6.67
N GLN A 67 3.11 18.83 7.75
CA GLN A 67 3.71 17.48 7.75
C GLN A 67 2.67 16.40 7.42
N TYR A 68 1.48 16.47 8.02
CA TYR A 68 0.39 15.55 7.71
C TYR A 68 0.01 15.59 6.23
N TRP A 69 -0.21 16.78 5.66
CA TRP A 69 -0.60 16.90 4.25
C TRP A 69 0.52 16.49 3.29
N ALA A 70 1.78 16.84 3.56
CA ALA A 70 2.91 16.39 2.76
C ALA A 70 3.03 14.86 2.77
N GLY A 71 2.92 14.26 3.96
CA GLY A 71 2.95 12.82 4.13
C GLY A 71 1.76 12.09 3.50
N GLN A 72 0.56 12.68 3.59
CA GLN A 72 -0.65 12.17 2.94
C GLN A 72 -0.54 12.23 1.42
N SER A 73 -0.06 13.35 0.87
CA SER A 73 0.19 13.51 -0.55
C SER A 73 1.19 12.47 -1.05
N MET A 74 2.31 12.31 -0.35
CA MET A 74 3.30 11.28 -0.69
C MET A 74 2.70 9.88 -0.60
N HIS A 75 1.86 9.60 0.40
CA HIS A 75 1.22 8.30 0.54
C HIS A 75 0.35 7.94 -0.67
N TYR A 76 -0.42 8.90 -1.19
CA TYR A 76 -1.19 8.69 -2.42
C TYR A 76 -0.31 8.55 -3.66
N VAL A 77 0.75 9.36 -3.79
CA VAL A 77 1.69 9.24 -4.92
C VAL A 77 2.31 7.85 -4.93
N ASN A 78 2.78 7.36 -3.78
CA ASN A 78 3.31 6.00 -3.64
C ASN A 78 2.27 4.95 -4.06
N GLY A 79 1.03 5.06 -3.58
CA GLY A 79 -0.06 4.16 -3.96
C GLY A 79 -0.35 4.12 -5.45
N ILE A 80 -0.37 5.29 -6.11
CA ILE A 80 -0.53 5.43 -7.55
C ILE A 80 0.65 4.80 -8.30
N VAL A 81 1.87 5.18 -7.95
CA VAL A 81 3.10 4.72 -8.63
C VAL A 81 3.27 3.22 -8.50
N PHE A 82 3.09 2.64 -7.31
CA PHE A 82 3.17 1.19 -7.11
C PHE A 82 2.07 0.44 -7.86
N THR A 83 0.87 1.02 -7.99
CA THR A 83 -0.18 0.41 -8.82
C THR A 83 0.16 0.47 -10.30
N ILE A 84 0.74 1.57 -10.78
CA ILE A 84 1.23 1.67 -12.16
C ILE A 84 2.30 0.61 -12.43
N LEU A 85 3.26 0.43 -11.51
CA LEU A 85 4.28 -0.62 -11.60
C LEU A 85 3.68 -2.03 -11.59
N PHE A 86 2.63 -2.26 -10.80
CA PHE A 86 1.86 -3.50 -10.88
C PHE A 86 1.32 -3.74 -12.29
N GLY A 87 0.59 -2.79 -12.85
CA GLY A 87 -0.05 -2.93 -14.15
C GLY A 87 0.93 -3.07 -15.31
N MET A 88 2.01 -2.28 -15.30
CA MET A 88 2.99 -2.24 -16.39
C MET A 88 4.01 -3.37 -16.36
N VAL A 89 4.39 -3.86 -15.17
CA VAL A 89 5.51 -4.80 -15.02
C VAL A 89 5.09 -6.08 -14.32
N ALA A 90 4.53 -6.00 -13.12
CA ALA A 90 4.35 -7.19 -12.29
C ALA A 90 3.21 -8.10 -12.79
N ARG A 91 2.09 -7.52 -13.26
CA ARG A 91 0.90 -8.27 -13.67
C ARG A 91 1.18 -9.28 -14.78
N ALA A 92 2.08 -8.96 -15.71
CA ALA A 92 2.46 -9.87 -16.80
C ALA A 92 3.30 -11.07 -16.32
N LYS A 93 4.07 -10.89 -15.24
CA LYS A 93 5.03 -11.89 -14.73
C LYS A 93 4.47 -12.77 -13.62
N LEU A 94 3.50 -12.27 -12.86
CA LEU A 94 2.91 -12.99 -11.74
C LEU A 94 1.90 -14.04 -12.23
N PRO A 95 1.88 -15.24 -11.64
CA PRO A 95 0.94 -16.30 -12.00
C PRO A 95 -0.46 -16.07 -11.40
N GLY A 96 -1.45 -16.80 -11.91
CA GLY A 96 -2.80 -16.86 -11.36
C GLY A 96 -3.76 -15.80 -11.91
N SER A 97 -4.94 -15.70 -11.29
CA SER A 97 -5.98 -14.72 -11.64
C SER A 97 -5.56 -13.29 -11.27
N HIS A 98 -6.25 -12.28 -11.81
CA HIS A 98 -5.98 -10.86 -11.52
C HIS A 98 -5.95 -10.54 -10.01
N VAL A 99 -6.84 -11.13 -9.21
CA VAL A 99 -6.82 -10.98 -7.73
C VAL A 99 -5.57 -11.62 -7.13
N ILE A 100 -5.24 -12.85 -7.53
CA ILE A 100 -4.04 -13.54 -7.02
C ILE A 100 -2.78 -12.75 -7.36
N LYS A 101 -2.68 -12.24 -8.58
CA LYS A 101 -1.56 -11.37 -9.01
C LYS A 101 -1.45 -10.12 -8.14
N GLY A 102 -2.57 -9.46 -7.85
CA GLY A 102 -2.60 -8.30 -6.96
C GLY A 102 -2.14 -8.64 -5.54
N ILE A 103 -2.64 -9.74 -4.96
CA ILE A 103 -2.23 -10.22 -3.63
C ILE A 103 -0.74 -10.55 -3.60
N LEU A 104 -0.22 -11.30 -4.57
CA LEU A 104 1.20 -11.65 -4.65
C LEU A 104 2.07 -10.40 -4.73
N TYR A 105 1.67 -9.41 -5.52
CA TYR A 105 2.37 -8.14 -5.60
C TYR A 105 2.34 -7.38 -4.26
N GLY A 106 1.18 -7.34 -3.59
CA GLY A 106 1.04 -6.79 -2.24
C GLY A 106 1.96 -7.47 -1.25
N VAL A 107 2.04 -8.80 -1.25
CA VAL A 107 2.95 -9.57 -0.38
C VAL A 107 4.42 -9.23 -0.65
N VAL A 108 4.82 -9.09 -1.90
CA VAL A 108 6.20 -8.66 -2.25
C VAL A 108 6.50 -7.29 -1.64
N LEU A 109 5.58 -6.32 -1.80
CA LEU A 109 5.74 -5.00 -1.18
C LEU A 109 5.73 -5.06 0.35
N ALA A 110 4.93 -5.95 0.95
CA ALA A 110 4.91 -6.16 2.39
C ALA A 110 6.27 -6.64 2.90
N ILE A 111 6.90 -7.59 2.20
CA ILE A 111 8.23 -8.11 2.54
C ILE A 111 9.27 -6.98 2.47
N VAL A 112 9.24 -6.16 1.41
CA VAL A 112 10.13 -4.98 1.30
C VAL A 112 9.86 -3.99 2.43
N SER A 113 8.61 -3.76 2.77
CA SER A 113 8.22 -2.83 3.84
C SER A 113 8.70 -3.32 5.21
N ILE A 114 8.42 -4.58 5.57
CA ILE A 114 8.79 -5.17 6.86
C ILE A 114 10.29 -5.39 6.96
N GLY A 115 10.95 -5.80 5.87
CA GLY A 115 12.37 -6.10 5.85
C GLY A 115 13.27 -4.87 5.76
N PHE A 116 12.77 -3.77 5.21
CA PHE A 116 13.58 -2.57 4.98
C PHE A 116 12.91 -1.27 5.48
N LEU A 117 11.74 -0.94 4.94
CA LEU A 117 11.19 0.41 5.08
C LEU A 117 10.77 0.73 6.53
N VAL A 118 9.98 -0.14 7.15
CA VAL A 118 9.55 -0.02 8.53
C VAL A 118 10.74 0.02 9.50
N PRO A 119 11.64 -0.98 9.50
CA PRO A 119 12.69 -1.08 10.52
C PRO A 119 13.83 -0.06 10.37
N TYR A 120 14.07 0.47 9.18
CA TYR A 120 15.20 1.38 8.94
C TYR A 120 14.81 2.82 8.59
N ALA A 121 13.63 3.05 8.01
CA ALA A 121 13.20 4.40 7.63
C ALA A 121 12.11 4.96 8.56
N TYR A 122 11.08 4.18 8.91
CA TYR A 122 9.94 4.72 9.68
C TYR A 122 10.10 4.63 11.19
N VAL A 123 10.60 3.52 11.70
CA VAL A 123 10.78 3.29 13.14
C VAL A 123 12.17 2.70 13.43
N PRO A 124 13.25 3.43 13.08
CA PRO A 124 14.60 2.94 13.27
C PRO A 124 14.89 2.60 14.74
N LYS A 125 15.63 1.51 14.96
CA LYS A 125 16.09 1.03 16.28
C LYS A 125 14.97 0.54 17.23
N MET A 126 13.75 0.32 16.72
CA MET A 126 12.63 -0.17 17.53
C MET A 126 12.50 -1.70 17.59
N GLY A 127 13.50 -2.46 17.12
CA GLY A 127 13.51 -3.92 17.21
C GLY A 127 12.56 -4.65 16.25
N TYR A 128 12.10 -3.97 15.20
CA TYR A 128 11.29 -4.56 14.14
C TYR A 128 12.15 -5.00 12.95
N GLY A 129 11.64 -5.93 12.14
CA GLY A 129 12.30 -6.42 10.93
C GLY A 129 11.71 -7.75 10.45
N LEU A 130 12.19 -8.25 9.31
CA LEU A 130 11.87 -9.60 8.87
C LEU A 130 12.46 -10.58 9.90
N PHE A 131 11.60 -11.23 10.69
CA PHE A 131 11.96 -12.09 11.84
C PHE A 131 12.45 -11.39 13.11
N LEU A 132 12.41 -10.06 13.17
CA LEU A 132 12.67 -9.29 14.40
C LEU A 132 11.33 -8.80 14.96
N MET A 133 10.90 -9.41 16.07
CA MET A 133 9.59 -9.23 16.70
C MET A 133 9.71 -8.70 18.13
N ASP A 134 10.82 -8.05 18.44
CA ASP A 134 11.21 -7.68 19.80
C ASP A 134 10.80 -6.25 20.17
N GLY A 135 10.16 -5.54 19.23
CA GLY A 135 9.65 -4.18 19.44
C GLY A 135 8.37 -4.11 20.28
N PRO A 136 7.90 -2.90 20.66
CA PRO A 136 6.75 -2.70 21.55
C PRO A 136 5.42 -3.36 21.11
N ASP A 137 5.18 -3.47 19.81
CA ASP A 137 4.02 -4.13 19.20
C ASP A 137 4.30 -5.59 18.83
N GLY A 138 5.54 -6.06 19.06
CA GLY A 138 6.03 -7.39 18.74
C GLY A 138 5.68 -7.84 17.33
N TRP A 139 5.09 -9.04 17.21
CA TRP A 139 4.65 -9.61 15.94
C TRP A 139 3.47 -8.87 15.28
N LYS A 140 2.74 -8.03 16.04
CA LYS A 140 1.51 -7.40 15.54
C LYS A 140 1.78 -6.33 14.52
N LEU A 141 2.89 -5.60 14.63
CA LEU A 141 3.26 -4.60 13.62
C LEU A 141 3.49 -5.24 12.25
N PRO A 142 4.41 -6.20 12.07
CA PRO A 142 4.60 -6.84 10.77
C PRO A 142 3.37 -7.60 10.29
N ALA A 143 2.58 -8.21 11.17
CA ALA A 143 1.30 -8.81 10.79
C ALA A 143 0.30 -7.77 10.26
N GLY A 144 0.21 -6.61 10.92
CA GLY A 144 -0.58 -5.47 10.45
C GLY A 144 -0.09 -4.95 9.10
N VAL A 145 1.22 -4.76 8.92
CA VAL A 145 1.80 -4.34 7.64
C VAL A 145 1.48 -5.34 6.53
N MET A 146 1.60 -6.64 6.80
CA MET A 146 1.25 -7.70 5.85
C MET A 146 -0.24 -7.65 5.49
N LEU A 147 -1.13 -7.61 6.50
CA LEU A 147 -2.56 -7.55 6.28
C LEU A 147 -2.96 -6.31 5.46
N TRP A 148 -2.39 -5.15 5.77
CA TRP A 148 -2.58 -3.91 5.01
C TRP A 148 -2.23 -4.13 3.53
N HIS A 149 -1.05 -4.67 3.23
CA HIS A 149 -0.61 -4.87 1.85
C HIS A 149 -1.40 -5.96 1.12
N VAL A 150 -1.86 -7.00 1.82
CA VAL A 150 -2.73 -8.04 1.24
C VAL A 150 -4.08 -7.43 0.84
N ILE A 151 -4.68 -6.60 1.70
CA ILE A 151 -5.94 -5.91 1.38
C ILE A 151 -5.74 -4.95 0.19
N TRP A 152 -4.64 -4.18 0.19
CA TRP A 152 -4.31 -3.30 -0.92
C TRP A 152 -4.10 -4.09 -2.22
N GLY A 153 -3.35 -5.19 -2.17
CA GLY A 153 -3.12 -6.11 -3.28
C GLY A 153 -4.41 -6.71 -3.84
N PHE A 154 -5.30 -7.14 -2.94
CA PHE A 154 -6.63 -7.61 -3.30
C PHE A 154 -7.45 -6.52 -4.02
N LEU A 155 -7.44 -5.29 -3.52
CA LEU A 155 -8.16 -4.17 -4.12
C LEU A 155 -7.63 -3.85 -5.51
N ILE A 156 -6.32 -3.74 -5.71
CA ILE A 156 -5.76 -3.43 -7.04
C ILE A 156 -6.02 -4.56 -8.04
N GLY A 157 -5.96 -5.83 -7.61
CA GLY A 157 -6.25 -6.98 -8.47
C GLY A 157 -7.74 -7.11 -8.80
N THR A 158 -8.61 -6.63 -7.92
CA THR A 158 -10.07 -6.58 -8.15
C THR A 158 -10.45 -5.40 -9.02
N LEU A 159 -9.82 -4.24 -8.86
CA LEU A 159 -10.15 -3.04 -9.60
C LEU A 159 -9.49 -3.02 -10.98
N TYR A 160 -8.23 -3.42 -11.13
CA TYR A 160 -7.55 -3.36 -12.43
C TYR A 160 -7.72 -4.67 -13.23
N GLN A 161 -8.84 -4.74 -13.97
CA GLN A 161 -9.21 -5.85 -14.85
C GLN A 161 -9.45 -5.34 -16.28
N PRO A 162 -8.40 -4.93 -17.02
CA PRO A 162 -8.58 -4.62 -18.44
C PRO A 162 -9.03 -5.88 -19.18
N LYS A 163 -9.97 -5.73 -20.12
CA LYS A 163 -10.31 -6.82 -21.04
C LYS A 163 -9.03 -7.26 -21.76
N GLU A 164 -8.76 -8.56 -21.75
CA GLU A 164 -7.70 -9.11 -22.56
C GLU A 164 -8.15 -9.00 -24.02
N ASN A 165 -7.35 -8.33 -24.85
CA ASN A 165 -7.54 -8.38 -26.29
C ASN A 165 -7.05 -9.77 -26.71
N ASN A 166 -8.00 -10.65 -27.07
CA ASN A 166 -7.71 -11.98 -27.63
C ASN A 166 -6.74 -11.88 -28.81
#